data_AF-A0A965L5I0-F1
#
_entry.id   AF-A0A965L5I0-F1
#
_cell.length_a   1.000
_cell.length_b   1.000
_cell.length_c   1.000
_cell.angle_alpha   90.00
_cell.angle_beta   90.00
_cell.angle_gamma   90.00
#
_symmetry.space_group_name_H-M   'P 1'
#
loop_
_entity.id
_entity.type
_entity.pdbx_description
1 polymer ?
#
loop_
_entity_poly.entity_id
_entity_poly.type
_entity_poly.pdbx_seq_one_letter_code
_entity_poly.pdbx_strand_id
1 'polypeptide(L)'
;HAVQHARAYAFLEFRSAMVPMLNVANGFMPILLMIGMFVLYSTGSVLLLTIGVALFALATLFSFVTLPVEFDASNRALAWIKEKGIVTSTEYEMSKDALWWAAMTYVVAALGMLAQLLYYLNLLGGRRND
;
A
#
# COMPACT_ATOMS: atom_id res chain seq x y z
N HIS A 1 -14.64 4.72 5.88
CA HIS A 1 -13.78 5.86 6.29
C HIS A 1 -14.49 6.96 7.08
N ALA A 2 -15.64 7.52 6.65
CA ALA A 2 -16.31 8.59 7.43
C ALA A 2 -16.59 8.21 8.90
N VAL A 3 -17.07 6.98 9.16
CA VAL A 3 -17.29 6.46 10.51
C VAL A 3 -15.98 6.31 11.31
N GLN A 4 -14.88 5.97 10.65
CA GLN A 4 -13.57 5.86 11.29
C GLN A 4 -12.99 7.24 11.64
N HIS A 5 -13.17 8.23 10.75
CA HIS A 5 -12.82 9.63 11.02
C HIS A 5 -13.61 10.17 12.22
N ALA A 6 -14.92 9.92 12.25
CA ALA A 6 -15.78 10.33 13.36
C ALA A 6 -15.40 9.67 14.71
N ARG A 7 -14.73 8.51 14.68
CA ARG A 7 -14.27 7.77 15.87
C ARG A 7 -12.77 7.93 16.16
N ALA A 8 -12.07 8.84 15.49
CA ALA A 8 -10.62 9.06 15.66
C ALA A 8 -9.81 7.75 15.61
N TYR A 9 -10.09 6.91 14.60
CA TYR A 9 -9.40 5.63 14.48
C TYR A 9 -7.91 5.85 14.16
N ALA A 10 -7.04 5.47 15.11
CA ALA A 10 -5.60 5.78 15.07
C ALA A 10 -4.90 5.37 13.75
N PHE A 11 -5.24 4.22 13.17
CA PHE A 11 -4.67 3.78 11.89
C PHE A 11 -5.09 4.66 10.70
N LEU A 12 -6.30 5.22 10.74
CA LEU A 12 -6.77 6.15 9.72
C LEU A 12 -6.07 7.50 9.86
N GLU A 13 -5.88 7.98 11.08
CA GLU A 13 -5.12 9.21 11.33
C GLU A 13 -3.66 9.06 10.90
N PHE A 14 -3.04 7.91 11.21
CA PHE A 14 -1.72 7.56 10.72
C PHE A 14 -1.65 7.58 9.19
N ARG A 15 -2.58 6.90 8.50
CA ARG A 15 -2.69 6.94 7.03
C ARG A 15 -2.82 8.38 6.52
N SER A 16 -3.71 9.18 7.11
CA SER A 16 -3.97 10.56 6.71
C SER A 16 -2.75 11.47 6.89
N ALA A 17 -2.03 11.35 8.00
CA ALA A 17 -0.80 12.11 8.25
C ALA A 17 0.31 11.80 7.23
N MET A 18 0.30 10.59 6.68
CA MET A 18 1.28 10.13 5.69
C MET A 18 0.98 10.55 4.26
N VAL A 19 -0.26 10.93 3.93
CA VAL A 19 -0.67 11.26 2.54
C VAL A 19 0.26 12.29 1.87
N PRO A 20 0.65 13.41 2.51
CA PRO A 20 1.53 14.39 1.88
C PRO A 20 2.89 13.80 1.49
N MET A 21 3.49 13.01 2.38
CA MET A 21 4.77 12.34 2.15
C MET A 21 4.64 11.28 1.06
N LEU A 22 3.58 10.48 1.09
CA LEU A 22 3.32 9.43 0.11
C LEU A 22 3.07 10.01 -1.29
N ASN A 23 2.43 11.18 -1.40
CA ASN A 23 2.24 11.86 -2.69
C ASN A 23 3.57 12.30 -3.30
N VAL A 24 4.48 12.87 -2.50
CA VAL A 24 5.84 13.22 -2.95
C VAL A 24 6.60 11.96 -3.35
N ALA A 25 6.54 10.92 -2.53
CA ALA A 25 7.21 9.65 -2.79
C ALA A 25 6.69 9.00 -4.08
N ASN A 26 5.37 8.92 -4.29
CA ASN A 26 4.78 8.29 -5.48
C ASN A 26 5.17 8.98 -6.79
N GLY A 27 5.37 10.31 -6.78
CA GLY A 27 5.85 11.04 -7.95
C GLY A 27 7.34 10.79 -8.24
N PHE A 28 8.18 10.77 -7.19
CA PHE A 28 9.64 10.71 -7.35
C PHE A 28 10.21 9.28 -7.38
N MET A 29 9.59 8.33 -6.68
CA MET A 29 10.11 6.97 -6.50
C MET A 29 10.32 6.22 -7.82
N PRO A 30 9.38 6.22 -8.79
CA PRO A 30 9.59 5.53 -10.06
C PRO A 30 10.79 6.11 -10.83
N ILE A 31 10.95 7.43 -10.79
CA ILE A 31 12.07 8.14 -11.43
C ILE A 31 13.38 7.77 -10.74
N LEU A 32 13.42 7.79 -9.41
CA LEU A 32 14.60 7.44 -8.62
C LEU A 32 15.05 5.99 -8.89
N LEU A 33 14.11 5.03 -8.89
CA LEU A 33 14.43 3.64 -9.18
C LEU A 33 14.89 3.45 -10.64
N MET A 34 14.28 4.16 -11.59
CA MET A 34 14.68 4.11 -13.00
C MET A 34 16.09 4.67 -13.22
N ILE A 35 16.41 5.85 -12.65
CA ILE A 35 17.76 6.43 -12.71
C ILE A 35 18.74 5.53 -11.97
N GLY A 36 18.35 4.97 -10.82
CA GLY A 36 19.14 3.99 -10.07
C GLY A 36 19.53 2.78 -10.92
N MET A 37 18.58 2.22 -11.66
CA MET A 37 18.83 1.13 -12.60
C MET A 37 19.74 1.56 -13.75
N PHE A 38 19.53 2.73 -14.34
CA PHE A 38 20.37 3.24 -15.42
C PHE A 38 21.83 3.46 -14.98
N VAL A 39 22.04 4.09 -13.82
CA VAL A 39 23.38 4.29 -13.23
C VAL A 39 24.04 2.95 -12.94
N LEU A 40 23.28 1.99 -12.43
CA LEU A 40 23.77 0.64 -12.15
C LEU A 40 24.26 -0.09 -13.41
N TYR A 41 23.52 -0.02 -14.52
CA TYR A 41 23.94 -0.65 -15.78
C TYR A 41 25.06 0.10 -16.50
N SER A 42 25.14 1.42 -16.36
CA SER A 42 26.15 2.24 -17.06
C SER A 42 27.49 2.31 -16.32
N THR A 43 27.46 2.38 -14.98
CA THR A 43 28.65 2.64 -14.15
C THR A 43 28.97 1.52 -13.17
N GLY A 44 28.08 0.53 -13.01
CA GLY A 44 28.18 -0.50 -11.97
C GLY A 44 27.86 -0.02 -10.57
N SER A 45 27.61 1.29 -10.36
CA SER A 45 27.33 1.85 -9.04
C SER A 45 25.95 1.46 -8.52
N VAL A 46 25.91 0.76 -7.39
CA VAL A 46 24.69 0.32 -6.69
C VAL A 46 24.12 1.36 -5.73
N LEU A 47 24.83 2.45 -5.46
CA LEU A 47 24.50 3.38 -4.38
C LEU A 47 23.13 4.02 -4.57
N LEU A 48 22.88 4.58 -5.76
CA LEU A 48 21.63 5.28 -6.04
C LEU A 48 20.42 4.33 -6.02
N LEU A 49 20.58 3.13 -6.58
CA LEU A 49 19.54 2.10 -6.52
C LEU A 49 19.27 1.66 -5.07
N THR A 50 20.31 1.50 -4.24
CA THR A 50 20.16 1.10 -2.84
C THR A 50 19.34 2.11 -2.04
N ILE A 51 19.58 3.42 -2.24
CA ILE A 51 18.78 4.48 -1.61
C ILE A 51 17.31 4.38 -2.06
N GLY A 52 17.07 4.23 -3.37
CA GLY A 52 15.71 4.09 -3.90
C GLY A 52 14.99 2.86 -3.34
N VAL A 53 15.68 1.72 -3.25
CA VAL A 53 15.13 0.47 -2.70
C VAL A 53 14.84 0.60 -1.20
N ALA A 54 15.68 1.31 -0.43
CA ALA A 54 15.42 1.58 0.97
C ALA A 54 14.15 2.43 1.17
N LEU A 55 13.99 3.49 0.38
CA LEU A 55 12.77 4.31 0.39
C LEU A 55 11.54 3.51 -0.06
N PHE A 56 11.69 2.67 -1.09
CA PHE A 56 10.62 1.78 -1.55
C PHE A 56 10.24 0.74 -0.49
N ALA A 57 11.21 0.21 0.26
CA ALA A 57 10.95 -0.71 1.37
C ALA A 57 10.10 -0.08 2.47
N LEU A 58 10.36 1.19 2.82
CA LEU A 58 9.53 1.94 3.75
C LEU A 58 8.10 2.09 3.21
N ALA A 59 7.95 2.48 1.94
CA ALA A 59 6.62 2.60 1.31
C ALA A 59 5.87 1.25 1.30
N THR A 60 6.55 0.15 1.00
CA THR A 60 5.97 -1.21 1.05
C THR A 60 5.52 -1.56 2.46
N LEU A 61 6.36 -1.33 3.48
CA LEU A 61 6.00 -1.55 4.88
C LEU A 61 4.74 -0.77 5.26
N PHE A 62 4.67 0.50 4.88
CA PHE A 62 3.48 1.32 5.16
C PHE A 62 2.22 0.82 4.48
N SER A 63 2.34 0.27 3.26
CA SER A 63 1.21 -0.39 2.60
C SER A 63 0.61 -1.49 3.49
N PHE A 64 1.45 -2.37 4.05
CA PHE A 64 1.00 -3.42 4.98
C PHE A 64 0.43 -2.88 6.29
N VAL A 65 1.07 -1.88 6.89
CA VAL A 65 0.62 -1.28 8.17
C VAL A 65 -0.77 -0.64 8.04
N THR A 66 -1.11 -0.11 6.86
CA THR A 66 -2.40 0.53 6.62
C THR A 66 -3.50 -0.42 6.16
N LEU A 67 -3.19 -1.67 5.79
CA LEU A 67 -4.19 -2.68 5.37
C LEU A 67 -5.35 -2.88 6.35
N PRO A 68 -5.14 -2.95 7.69
CA PRO A 68 -6.24 -3.15 8.64
C PRO A 68 -7.33 -2.08 8.55
N VAL A 69 -6.97 -0.86 8.13
CA VAL A 69 -7.92 0.26 7.99
C VAL A 69 -9.00 -0.03 6.94
N GLU A 70 -8.67 -0.77 5.89
CA GLU A 70 -9.59 -1.10 4.80
C GLU A 70 -10.60 -2.16 5.23
N PHE A 71 -10.13 -3.20 5.94
CA PHE A 71 -11.00 -4.23 6.48
C PHE A 71 -11.94 -3.70 7.57
N ASP A 72 -11.42 -2.86 8.48
CA ASP A 72 -12.24 -2.19 9.50
C ASP A 72 -13.28 -1.25 8.85
N ALA A 73 -12.92 -0.56 7.77
CA ALA A 73 -13.86 0.27 7.02
C ALA A 73 -15.00 -0.57 6.42
N SER A 74 -14.69 -1.69 5.76
CA SER A 74 -15.68 -2.61 5.18
C SER A 74 -16.61 -3.20 6.25
N ASN A 75 -16.06 -3.64 7.39
CA ASN A 75 -16.85 -4.18 8.50
C ASN A 75 -17.81 -3.15 9.10
N ARG A 76 -17.35 -1.91 9.31
CA ARG A 76 -18.20 -0.82 9.80
C ARG A 76 -19.28 -0.43 8.81
N ALA A 77 -18.98 -0.45 7.52
CA ALA A 77 -19.96 -0.16 6.47
C ALA A 77 -21.07 -1.22 6.47
N LEU A 78 -20.71 -2.51 6.56
CA LEU A 78 -21.70 -3.60 6.66
C LEU A 78 -22.55 -3.52 7.92
N ALA A 79 -21.94 -3.22 9.07
CA ALA A 79 -22.68 -3.01 10.31
C ALA A 79 -23.68 -1.86 10.19
N TRP A 80 -23.28 -0.74 9.58
CA TRP A 80 -24.15 0.41 9.34
C TRP A 80 -25.30 0.10 8.38
N ILE A 81 -25.03 -0.61 7.27
CA ILE A 81 -26.05 -1.04 6.30
C ILE A 81 -27.10 -1.92 7.00
N LYS A 82 -26.64 -2.88 7.82
CA LYS A 82 -27.51 -3.78 8.59
C LYS A 82 -28.36 -3.04 9.62
N GLU A 83 -27.77 -2.08 10.34
CA GLU A 83 -28.47 -1.27 11.34
C GLU A 83 -29.55 -0.37 10.72
N LYS A 84 -29.27 0.18 9.53
CA LYS A 84 -30.21 1.09 8.84
C LYS A 84 -31.35 0.37 8.14
N GLY A 85 -31.24 -0.94 7.88
CA GLY A 85 -32.29 -1.71 7.23
C GLY A 85 -32.65 -1.20 5.83
N ILE A 86 -31.69 -0.57 5.14
CA ILE A 86 -31.88 0.11 3.85
C ILE A 86 -31.70 -0.82 2.64
N VAL A 87 -31.35 -2.08 2.87
CA VAL A 87 -31.13 -3.09 1.84
C VAL A 87 -31.88 -4.38 2.17
N THR A 88 -32.24 -5.12 1.13
CA THR A 88 -32.73 -6.49 1.25
C THR A 88 -31.61 -7.47 1.63
N SER A 89 -31.97 -8.69 2.04
CA SER A 89 -30.98 -9.72 2.37
C SER A 89 -30.05 -10.06 1.19
N THR A 90 -30.57 -10.03 -0.04
CA THR A 90 -29.78 -10.30 -1.25
C THR A 90 -28.78 -9.17 -1.51
N GLU A 91 -29.23 -7.92 -1.42
CA GLU A 91 -28.37 -6.74 -1.59
C GLU A 91 -27.31 -6.62 -0.49
N TYR A 92 -27.61 -7.09 0.72
CA TYR A 92 -26.62 -7.16 1.80
C TYR A 92 -25.45 -8.11 1.47
N GLU A 93 -25.74 -9.32 0.98
CA GLU A 93 -24.67 -10.25 0.56
C GLU A 93 -23.87 -9.69 -0.63
N MET A 94 -24.53 -9.05 -1.60
CA MET A 94 -23.83 -8.35 -2.69
C MET A 94 -22.93 -7.21 -2.16
N SER A 95 -23.40 -6.45 -1.18
CA SER A 95 -22.63 -5.36 -0.56
C SER A 95 -21.41 -5.89 0.19
N LYS A 96 -21.55 -7.04 0.86
CA LYS A 96 -20.46 -7.73 1.56
C LYS A 96 -19.39 -8.21 0.60
N ASP A 97 -19.78 -8.85 -0.51
CA ASP A 97 -18.83 -9.28 -1.54
C ASP A 97 -18.13 -8.09 -2.19
N ALA A 98 -18.86 -7.02 -2.51
CA ALA A 98 -18.27 -5.80 -3.08
C ALA A 98 -17.25 -5.15 -2.13
N LEU A 99 -17.58 -5.02 -0.85
CA LEU A 99 -16.70 -4.44 0.17
C LEU A 99 -15.49 -5.32 0.49
N TRP A 100 -15.64 -6.64 0.37
CA TRP A 100 -14.52 -7.59 0.47
C TRP A 100 -13.54 -7.39 -0.68
N TRP A 101 -14.02 -7.38 -1.92
CA TRP A 101 -13.18 -7.18 -3.10
C TRP A 101 -12.54 -5.80 -3.15
N ALA A 102 -13.23 -4.77 -2.68
CA ALA A 102 -12.65 -3.44 -2.53
C ALA A 102 -11.42 -3.45 -1.61
N ALA A 103 -11.50 -4.11 -0.45
CA ALA A 103 -10.36 -4.25 0.47
C ALA A 103 -9.23 -5.11 -0.15
N MET A 104 -9.57 -6.15 -0.93
CA MET A 104 -8.58 -6.99 -1.62
C MET A 104 -7.71 -6.22 -2.63
N THR A 105 -8.22 -5.14 -3.23
CA THR A 105 -7.39 -4.33 -4.15
C THR A 105 -6.14 -3.77 -3.47
N TYR A 106 -6.24 -3.39 -2.19
CA TYR A 106 -5.11 -2.95 -1.39
C TYR A 106 -4.17 -4.09 -1.01
N VAL A 107 -4.70 -5.28 -0.72
CA VAL A 107 -3.88 -6.47 -0.46
C VAL A 107 -3.05 -6.82 -1.69
N VAL A 108 -3.67 -6.84 -2.88
CA VAL A 108 -2.98 -7.10 -4.14
C VAL A 108 -1.90 -6.06 -4.39
N ALA A 109 -2.18 -4.77 -4.15
CA ALA A 109 -1.19 -3.71 -4.25
C ALA A 109 0.00 -3.92 -3.30
N ALA A 110 -0.25 -4.23 -2.02
CA ALA A 110 0.78 -4.48 -1.02
C ALA A 110 1.66 -5.69 -1.40
N LEU A 111 1.06 -6.78 -1.87
CA LEU A 111 1.78 -7.96 -2.36
C LEU A 111 2.60 -7.66 -3.62
N GLY A 112 2.07 -6.87 -4.55
CA GLY A 112 2.81 -6.40 -5.72
C GLY A 112 4.03 -5.57 -5.33
N MET A 113 3.88 -4.65 -4.38
CA MET A 113 4.99 -3.86 -3.83
C MET A 113 6.03 -4.75 -3.14
N LEU A 114 5.60 -5.78 -2.40
CA LEU A 114 6.50 -6.75 -1.78
C LEU A 114 7.27 -7.56 -2.81
N ALA A 115 6.61 -8.08 -3.84
CA ALA A 115 7.26 -8.82 -4.92
C ALA A 115 8.31 -7.96 -5.63
N GLN A 116 7.97 -6.71 -5.94
CA GLN A 116 8.90 -5.76 -6.56
C GLN A 116 10.08 -5.43 -5.64
N LEU A 117 9.84 -5.29 -4.33
CA LEU A 117 10.90 -5.05 -3.35
C LEU A 117 11.88 -6.24 -3.31
N LEU A 118 11.35 -7.46 -3.25
CA LEU A 118 12.16 -8.67 -3.29
C LEU A 118 12.97 -8.76 -4.58
N TYR A 119 12.39 -8.41 -5.72
CA TYR A 119 13.12 -8.34 -6.99
C TYR A 119 14.35 -7.42 -6.90
N TYR A 120 14.17 -6.18 -6.40
CA TYR A 120 15.30 -5.25 -6.27
C TYR A 120 16.34 -5.69 -5.24
N LEU A 121 15.91 -6.30 -4.13
CA LEU A 121 16.83 -6.83 -3.12
C LEU A 121 17.69 -7.97 -3.68
N ASN A 122 17.09 -8.89 -4.44
CA ASN A 122 17.82 -9.96 -5.12
C ASN A 122 18.81 -9.38 -6.14
N LEU A 123 18.41 -8.37 -6.91
CA LEU A 123 19.29 -7.70 -7.88
C LEU A 123 20.51 -7.04 -7.23
N LEU A 124 20.33 -6.40 -6.07
CA LEU A 124 21.42 -5.79 -5.29
C LEU A 124 22.32 -6.83 -4.62
N GLY A 125 21.74 -7.94 -4.15
CA GLY A 125 22.46 -9.04 -3.50
C GLY A 125 23.33 -9.83 -4.48
N GLY A 126 22.83 -10.12 -5.68
CA GLY A 126 23.57 -10.87 -6.70
C GLY A 126 24.85 -10.18 -7.16
N ARG A 127 24.89 -8.84 -7.18
CA ARG A 127 26.06 -8.05 -7.61
C ARG A 127 27.09 -7.75 -6.51
N ARG A 128 26.78 -8.04 -5.23
CA ARG A 128 27.78 -7.90 -4.15
C ARG A 128 28.74 -9.08 -4.07
N ASN A 129 28.44 -10.17 -4.77
CA ASN A 129 29.22 -11.41 -4.76
C ASN A 129 30.14 -11.55 -5.99
N ASP A 130 30.17 -10.55 -6.87
CA ASP A 130 31.09 -10.41 -8.01
C ASP A 130 32.13 -9.32 -7.69
#